data_AF-A0A8J8CNJ7-F1
#
_entry.id   AF-A0A8J8CNJ7-F1
#
_cell.length_a   1.000
_cell.length_b   1.000
_cell.length_c   1.000
_cell.angle_alpha   90.00
_cell.angle_beta   90.00
_cell.angle_gamma   90.00
#
_symmetry.space_group_name_H-M   'P 1'
#
loop_
_entity.id
_entity.type
_entity.pdbx_description
1 polymer ?
#
loop_
_entity_poly.entity_id
_entity_poly.type
_entity_poly.pdbx_seq_one_letter_code
_entity_poly.pdbx_strand_id
1 'polypeptide(L)'
;MSGKENKRKLLRGFSLALILPVIILIIGASIYNTSLVSIAISFLIIGGTISGILISLAACVLCLNTMLFRVLPDSTTPQEIDKLVIEFENRNITEEKLAEDYGILLKILEQPLENSICMISKTDLEDKGLILQCVVCENCFLPEYILDWLKANNTCPVCRSKIKEK
;
A
#
# COMPACT_ATOMS: atom_id res chain seq x y z
N MET A 1 75.39 -68.23 40.91
CA MET A 1 75.06 -68.33 39.47
C MET A 1 73.61 -67.87 39.34
N SER A 2 73.38 -66.62 38.94
CA SER A 2 73.24 -66.16 37.54
C SER A 2 71.80 -66.30 37.06
N GLY A 3 71.18 -65.19 36.64
CA GLY A 3 69.86 -65.21 36.00
C GLY A 3 68.98 -63.98 36.24
N LYS A 4 69.47 -62.76 35.95
CA LYS A 4 68.61 -61.56 35.81
C LYS A 4 68.85 -60.94 34.44
N GLU A 5 68.06 -61.31 33.44
CA GLU A 5 68.02 -60.54 32.20
C GLU A 5 66.67 -60.67 31.47
N ASN A 6 66.28 -59.56 30.85
CA ASN A 6 65.19 -59.38 29.87
C ASN A 6 63.73 -59.27 30.34
N LYS A 7 63.34 -58.03 30.72
CA LYS A 7 61.93 -57.55 30.69
C LYS A 7 61.79 -56.14 30.10
N ARG A 8 62.52 -55.78 29.03
CA ARG A 8 62.51 -54.41 28.46
C ARG A 8 62.11 -54.26 26.99
N LYS A 9 61.29 -55.15 26.43
CA LYS A 9 60.85 -55.01 25.01
C LYS A 9 59.33 -54.99 24.75
N LEU A 10 58.47 -55.03 25.77
CA LEU A 10 57.02 -55.17 25.55
C LEU A 10 56.17 -53.89 25.73
N LEU A 11 56.77 -52.70 25.81
CA LEU A 11 56.06 -51.47 26.23
C LEU A 11 56.04 -50.32 25.21
N ARG A 12 56.44 -50.54 23.94
CA ARG A 12 56.41 -49.49 22.90
C ARG A 12 55.24 -49.56 21.91
N GLY A 13 54.38 -50.57 21.98
CA GLY A 13 53.26 -50.73 21.03
C GLY A 13 51.89 -50.25 21.50
N PHE A 14 51.69 -50.07 22.82
CA PHE A 14 50.34 -49.91 23.39
C PHE A 14 49.84 -48.46 23.50
N SER A 15 50.71 -47.46 23.29
CA SER A 15 50.36 -46.06 23.54
C SER A 15 49.69 -45.37 22.35
N LEU A 16 50.09 -45.67 21.12
CA LEU A 16 49.56 -45.00 19.91
C LEU A 16 48.12 -45.42 19.56
N ALA A 17 47.73 -46.67 19.82
CA ALA A 17 46.40 -47.18 19.50
C ALA A 17 45.27 -46.58 20.36
N LEU A 18 45.59 -46.09 21.56
CA LEU A 18 44.62 -45.45 22.46
C LEU A 18 44.56 -43.93 22.30
N ILE A 19 45.64 -43.31 21.81
CA ILE A 19 45.73 -41.85 21.65
C ILE A 19 45.02 -41.39 20.36
N LEU A 20 45.12 -42.16 19.27
CA LEU A 20 44.52 -41.80 17.98
C LEU A 20 42.99 -41.57 18.02
N PRO A 21 42.16 -42.44 18.64
CA PRO A 21 40.71 -42.22 18.67
C PRO A 21 40.32 -41.00 19.52
N VAL A 22 41.08 -40.68 20.58
CA VAL A 22 40.84 -39.50 21.43
C VAL A 22 41.13 -38.22 20.65
N ILE A 23 42.22 -38.18 19.88
CA ILE A 23 42.55 -37.03 19.02
C ILE A 23 41.48 -36.83 17.93
N ILE A 24 41.00 -37.91 17.31
CA ILE A 24 39.93 -37.83 16.29
C ILE A 24 38.63 -37.29 16.90
N LEU A 25 38.27 -37.71 18.12
CA LEU A 25 37.10 -37.18 18.83
C LEU A 25 37.23 -35.68 19.16
N ILE A 26 38.41 -35.24 19.60
CA ILE A 26 38.66 -33.81 19.92
C ILE A 26 38.58 -32.96 18.64
N ILE A 27 39.20 -33.40 17.54
CA ILE A 27 39.16 -32.69 16.25
C ILE A 27 37.74 -32.67 15.70
N GLY A 28 37.01 -33.80 15.75
CA GLY A 28 35.62 -33.89 15.31
C GLY A 28 34.69 -32.96 16.09
N ALA A 29 34.83 -32.90 17.41
CA ALA A 29 34.05 -31.99 18.26
C ALA A 29 34.35 -30.52 17.97
N SER A 30 35.62 -30.18 17.71
CA SER A 30 36.02 -28.81 17.37
C SER A 30 35.48 -28.36 16.01
N ILE A 31 35.50 -29.24 15.00
CA ILE A 31 34.96 -28.97 13.66
C ILE A 31 33.42 -28.83 13.72
N TYR A 32 32.75 -29.71 14.45
CA TYR A 32 31.29 -29.69 14.59
C TYR A 32 30.81 -28.38 15.24
N ASN A 33 31.53 -27.90 16.25
CA ASN A 33 31.20 -26.66 16.95
C ASN A 33 31.41 -25.43 16.04
N THR A 34 32.47 -25.40 15.23
CA THR A 34 32.68 -24.30 14.26
C THR A 34 31.62 -24.27 13.15
N SER A 35 31.15 -25.43 12.69
CA SER A 35 30.11 -25.50 11.66
C SER A 35 28.74 -25.06 12.19
N LEU A 36 28.40 -25.43 13.43
CA LEU A 36 27.15 -25.00 14.05
C LEU A 36 27.11 -23.50 14.32
N VAL A 37 28.21 -22.93 14.80
CA VAL A 37 28.31 -21.47 15.01
C VAL A 37 28.17 -20.72 13.69
N SER A 38 28.81 -21.20 12.62
CA SER A 38 28.67 -20.58 11.29
C SER A 38 27.25 -20.64 10.74
N ILE A 39 26.54 -21.77 10.94
CA ILE A 39 25.14 -21.92 10.50
C ILE A 39 24.22 -20.99 11.31
N ALA A 40 24.41 -20.90 12.63
CA ALA A 40 23.63 -20.03 13.49
C ALA A 40 23.79 -18.54 13.14
N ILE A 41 25.01 -18.08 12.83
CA ILE A 41 25.28 -16.70 12.39
C ILE A 41 24.57 -16.41 11.06
N SER A 42 24.61 -17.34 10.10
CA SER A 42 23.90 -17.18 8.82
C SER A 42 22.38 -17.07 9.01
N PHE A 43 21.78 -17.85 9.91
CA PHE A 43 20.35 -17.73 10.24
C PHE A 43 20.01 -16.40 10.92
N LEU A 44 20.88 -15.86 11.77
CA LEU A 44 20.66 -14.53 12.39
C LEU A 44 20.72 -13.41 11.35
N ILE A 45 21.64 -13.49 10.39
CA ILE A 45 21.76 -12.49 9.31
C ILE A 45 20.55 -12.56 8.36
N ILE A 46 20.14 -13.77 7.95
CA ILE A 46 19.00 -13.96 7.04
C ILE A 46 17.66 -13.63 7.75
N GLY A 47 17.50 -13.98 9.02
CA GLY A 47 16.31 -13.62 9.81
C GLY A 47 16.18 -12.12 10.04
N GLY A 48 17.30 -11.42 10.21
CA GLY A 48 17.33 -9.95 10.34
C GLY A 48 16.91 -9.21 9.07
N THR A 49 17.31 -9.69 7.88
CA THR A 49 16.94 -9.04 6.61
C THR A 49 15.48 -9.27 6.25
N ILE A 50 14.94 -10.48 6.48
CA ILE A 50 13.53 -10.79 6.21
C ILE A 50 12.61 -9.99 7.13
N SER A 51 12.93 -9.89 8.42
CA SER A 51 12.14 -9.09 9.36
C SER A 51 12.17 -7.59 9.01
N GLY A 52 13.32 -7.05 8.59
CA GLY A 52 13.42 -5.67 8.12
C GLY A 52 12.57 -5.37 6.88
N ILE A 53 12.56 -6.27 5.89
CA ILE A 53 11.73 -6.14 4.68
C ILE A 53 10.24 -6.19 5.03
N LEU A 54 9.82 -7.10 5.91
CA LEU A 54 8.42 -7.20 6.34
C LEU A 54 7.94 -5.93 7.06
N ILE A 55 8.76 -5.36 7.95
CA ILE A 55 8.42 -4.10 8.63
C ILE A 55 8.31 -2.95 7.62
N SER A 56 9.24 -2.85 6.67
CA SER A 56 9.19 -1.82 5.64
C SER A 56 7.96 -1.94 4.72
N LEU A 57 7.58 -3.16 4.34
CA LEU A 57 6.38 -3.40 3.53
C LEU A 57 5.11 -3.07 4.30
N ALA A 58 5.03 -3.45 5.58
CA ALA A 58 3.89 -3.12 6.44
C ALA A 58 3.71 -1.60 6.58
N ALA A 59 4.81 -0.86 6.78
CA ALA A 59 4.80 0.60 6.82
C ALA A 59 4.32 1.21 5.50
N CYS A 60 4.79 0.69 4.35
CA CYS A 60 4.30 1.12 3.04
C CYS A 60 2.80 0.87 2.87
N VAL A 61 2.29 -0.31 3.23
CA VAL A 61 0.85 -0.62 3.13
C VAL A 61 0.02 0.28 4.03
N LEU A 62 0.48 0.57 5.25
CA LEU A 62 -0.16 1.53 6.15
C LEU A 62 -0.19 2.94 5.53
N CYS A 63 0.93 3.41 4.98
CA CYS A 63 0.99 4.70 4.30
C CYS A 63 0.05 4.75 3.08
N LEU A 64 0.05 3.72 2.23
CA LEU A 64 -0.87 3.62 1.10
C LEU A 64 -2.32 3.63 1.56
N ASN A 65 -2.68 2.86 2.60
CA ASN A 65 -4.04 2.85 3.13
C ASN A 65 -4.44 4.22 3.71
N THR A 66 -3.55 4.92 4.43
CA THR A 66 -3.86 6.28 4.93
C THR A 66 -4.02 7.31 3.82
N MET A 67 -3.28 7.16 2.71
CA MET A 67 -3.42 8.02 1.53
C MET A 67 -4.69 7.69 0.75
N LEU A 68 -5.05 6.40 0.63
CA LEU A 68 -6.27 5.96 -0.03
C LEU A 68 -7.53 6.42 0.74
N PHE A 69 -7.49 6.37 2.07
CA PHE A 69 -8.58 6.80 2.94
C PHE A 69 -8.83 8.32 2.89
N ARG A 70 -7.84 9.11 2.46
CA ARG A 70 -8.04 10.55 2.21
C ARG A 70 -8.65 10.87 0.84
N VAL A 71 -8.64 9.91 -0.08
CA VAL A 71 -9.10 10.11 -1.47
C VAL A 71 -10.49 9.49 -1.72
N LEU A 72 -10.92 8.53 -0.92
CA LEU A 72 -12.28 8.01 -0.95
C LEU A 72 -13.07 8.62 0.21
N PRO A 73 -13.91 9.64 0.00
CA PRO A 73 -14.99 9.91 0.95
C PRO A 73 -15.85 8.65 1.02
N ASP A 74 -15.71 7.94 2.14
CA ASP A 74 -16.47 6.74 2.47
C ASP A 74 -17.93 7.15 2.68
N SER A 75 -18.81 6.59 1.85
CA SER A 75 -20.25 6.45 2.09
C SER A 75 -20.96 7.67 2.68
N THR A 76 -21.26 8.68 1.86
CA THR A 76 -22.41 9.55 2.17
C THR A 76 -23.64 8.65 2.18
N THR A 77 -24.15 8.39 3.37
CA THR A 77 -25.37 7.59 3.53
C THR A 77 -26.52 8.28 2.76
N PRO A 78 -27.48 7.54 2.18
CA PRO A 78 -28.60 8.14 1.45
C PRO A 78 -29.34 9.24 2.24
N GLN A 79 -29.29 9.19 3.59
CA GLN A 79 -29.91 10.16 4.48
C GLN A 79 -29.12 11.48 4.65
N GLU A 80 -27.82 11.51 4.34
CA GLU A 80 -27.04 12.77 4.31
C GLU A 80 -27.13 13.49 2.97
N ILE A 81 -27.43 12.76 1.89
CA ILE A 81 -27.68 13.34 0.57
C ILE A 81 -28.93 14.22 0.61
N ASP A 82 -30.01 13.79 1.29
CA ASP A 82 -31.23 14.61 1.45
C ASP A 82 -30.95 15.92 2.20
N LYS A 83 -30.07 15.90 3.21
CA LYS A 83 -29.68 17.14 3.92
C LYS A 83 -28.87 18.09 3.04
N LEU A 84 -27.97 17.56 2.21
CA LEU A 84 -27.21 18.38 1.27
C LEU A 84 -28.11 18.93 0.17
N VAL A 85 -29.02 18.13 -0.40
CA VAL A 85 -30.00 18.58 -1.39
C VAL A 85 -30.89 19.69 -0.83
N ILE A 86 -31.34 19.59 0.43
CA ILE A 86 -32.11 20.65 1.10
C ILE A 86 -31.25 21.90 1.37
N GLU A 87 -29.96 21.76 1.67
CA GLU A 87 -29.06 22.91 1.82
C GLU A 87 -28.66 23.55 0.47
N PHE A 88 -28.74 22.77 -0.61
CA PHE A 88 -28.62 23.23 -1.99
C PHE A 88 -29.86 23.99 -2.45
N GLU A 89 -31.06 23.52 -2.14
CA GLU A 89 -32.31 24.20 -2.49
C GLU A 89 -32.52 25.51 -1.71
N ASN A 90 -31.98 25.61 -0.49
CA ASN A 90 -31.99 26.85 0.30
C ASN A 90 -30.94 27.88 -0.15
N ARG A 91 -29.89 27.45 -0.85
CA ARG A 91 -28.96 28.37 -1.51
C ARG A 91 -29.52 28.59 -2.91
N ASN A 92 -30.14 29.74 -3.18
CA ASN A 92 -30.48 30.16 -4.55
C ASN A 92 -29.20 30.18 -5.41
N ILE A 93 -28.80 29.03 -5.94
CA ILE A 93 -27.67 28.86 -6.83
C ILE A 93 -28.21 29.25 -8.20
N THR A 94 -28.02 30.52 -8.55
CA THR A 94 -28.27 31.00 -9.90
C THR A 94 -27.05 30.70 -10.77
N GLU A 95 -27.28 30.47 -12.06
CA GLU A 95 -26.21 30.27 -13.05
C GLU A 95 -25.20 31.42 -13.04
N GLU A 96 -25.66 32.65 -12.76
CA GLU A 96 -24.85 33.85 -12.59
C GLU A 96 -23.81 33.71 -11.47
N LYS A 97 -24.21 33.15 -10.32
CA LYS A 97 -23.32 33.00 -9.17
C LYS A 97 -22.24 31.95 -9.42
N LEU A 98 -22.57 30.88 -10.13
CA LEU A 98 -21.58 29.85 -10.51
C LEU A 98 -20.54 30.39 -11.50
N ALA A 99 -20.99 31.20 -12.46
CA ALA A 99 -20.11 31.81 -13.45
C ALA A 99 -19.14 32.80 -12.78
N GLU A 100 -19.61 33.56 -11.79
CA GLU A 100 -18.78 34.51 -11.03
C GLU A 100 -17.75 33.78 -10.15
N ASP A 101 -18.17 32.78 -9.37
CA ASP A 101 -17.31 32.11 -8.40
C ASP A 101 -16.22 31.25 -9.05
N TYR A 102 -16.55 30.59 -10.17
CA TYR A 102 -15.67 29.55 -10.74
C TYR A 102 -15.18 29.83 -12.16
N GLY A 103 -15.67 30.89 -12.83
CA GLY A 103 -15.28 31.21 -14.21
C GLY A 103 -15.67 30.15 -15.23
N ILE A 104 -16.54 29.20 -14.86
CA ILE A 104 -17.07 28.16 -15.74
C ILE A 104 -18.56 28.32 -15.85
N LEU A 105 -19.03 28.33 -17.09
CA LEU A 105 -20.45 28.23 -17.41
C LEU A 105 -20.91 26.79 -17.19
N LEU A 106 -21.55 26.55 -16.05
CA LEU A 106 -22.36 25.37 -15.80
C LEU A 106 -23.83 25.76 -15.97
N LYS A 107 -24.56 24.94 -16.72
CA LYS A 107 -26.00 25.04 -16.89
C LYS A 107 -26.69 24.11 -15.90
N ILE A 108 -27.76 24.59 -15.27
CA ILE A 108 -28.57 23.77 -14.37
C ILE A 108 -29.59 22.99 -15.21
N LEU A 109 -29.69 21.68 -14.97
CA LEU A 109 -30.70 20.80 -15.53
C LEU A 109 -31.59 20.28 -14.40
N GLU A 110 -32.89 20.53 -14.50
CA GLU A 110 -33.92 20.04 -13.56
C GLU A 110 -34.31 18.58 -13.83
N GLN A 111 -33.97 18.05 -15.01
CA GLN A 111 -34.21 16.67 -15.38
C GLN A 111 -32.96 16.07 -16.05
N PRO A 112 -32.58 14.83 -15.67
CA PRO A 112 -31.51 14.10 -16.35
C PRO A 112 -31.84 13.87 -17.83
N LEU A 113 -30.81 13.92 -18.67
CA LEU A 113 -30.91 13.27 -19.98
C LEU A 113 -30.96 11.75 -19.76
N GLU A 114 -31.81 11.05 -20.52
CA GLU A 114 -31.83 9.59 -20.54
C GLU A 114 -30.42 9.02 -20.77
N ASN A 115 -30.04 8.01 -20.00
CA ASN A 115 -28.72 7.38 -20.01
C ASN A 115 -27.52 8.32 -19.74
N SER A 116 -27.74 9.45 -19.05
CA SER A 116 -26.63 10.33 -18.67
C SER A 116 -25.91 9.81 -17.41
N ILE A 117 -24.58 9.89 -17.43
CA ILE A 117 -23.70 9.40 -16.36
C ILE A 117 -22.87 10.56 -15.83
N CYS A 118 -22.70 10.65 -14.51
CA CYS A 118 -21.79 11.61 -13.90
C CYS A 118 -20.34 11.32 -14.31
N MET A 119 -19.66 12.28 -14.92
CA MET A 119 -18.28 12.05 -15.38
C MET A 119 -17.24 11.93 -14.26
N ILE A 120 -17.57 12.35 -13.03
CA ILE A 120 -16.69 12.22 -11.86
C ILE A 120 -16.99 10.92 -11.10
N SER A 121 -18.23 10.71 -10.64
CA SER A 121 -18.59 9.53 -9.83
C SER A 121 -18.85 8.27 -10.63
N LYS A 122 -19.03 8.39 -11.96
CA LYS A 122 -19.40 7.29 -12.87
C LYS A 122 -20.73 6.61 -12.51
N THR A 123 -21.63 7.35 -11.87
CA THR A 123 -22.96 6.90 -11.48
C THR A 123 -24.02 7.42 -12.46
N ASP A 124 -25.07 6.64 -12.66
CA ASP A 124 -26.22 7.03 -13.49
C ASP A 124 -26.98 8.21 -12.87
N LEU A 125 -27.51 9.07 -13.73
CA LEU A 125 -28.20 10.30 -13.34
C LEU A 125 -29.72 10.22 -13.43
N GLU A 126 -30.29 9.14 -13.97
CA GLU A 126 -31.73 9.03 -14.31
C GLU A 126 -32.68 9.30 -13.13
N ASP A 127 -32.26 8.99 -11.89
CA ASP A 127 -33.06 9.21 -10.67
C ASP A 127 -32.52 10.36 -9.80
N LYS A 128 -31.65 11.20 -10.34
CA LYS A 128 -31.01 12.29 -9.62
C LYS A 128 -31.67 13.61 -10.03
N GLY A 129 -32.10 14.40 -9.05
CA GLY A 129 -32.80 15.66 -9.29
C GLY A 129 -31.90 16.70 -9.96
N LEU A 130 -31.12 17.43 -9.15
CA LEU A 130 -30.29 18.52 -9.65
C LEU A 130 -29.05 17.99 -10.39
N ILE A 131 -28.88 18.38 -11.65
CA ILE A 131 -27.73 18.02 -12.47
C ILE A 131 -27.10 19.29 -13.04
N LEU A 132 -25.77 19.34 -13.03
CA LEU A 132 -25.01 20.43 -13.64
C LEU A 132 -24.36 19.94 -14.93
N GLN A 133 -24.61 20.65 -16.03
CA GLN A 133 -24.01 20.37 -17.33
C GLN A 133 -22.98 21.42 -17.68
N CYS A 134 -21.80 21.01 -18.10
CA CYS A 134 -20.81 21.95 -18.62
C CYS A 134 -21.20 22.40 -20.03
N VAL A 135 -21.35 23.70 -20.27
CA VAL A 135 -21.75 24.19 -21.61
C VAL A 135 -20.67 24.00 -22.67
N VAL A 136 -19.42 23.76 -22.28
CA VAL A 136 -18.29 23.63 -23.21
C VAL A 136 -18.17 22.20 -23.75
N CYS A 137 -18.30 21.21 -22.87
CA CYS A 137 -18.12 19.81 -23.24
C CYS A 137 -19.42 19.00 -23.15
N GLU A 138 -20.52 19.61 -22.74
CA GLU A 138 -21.87 19.03 -22.61
C GLU A 138 -21.96 17.84 -21.65
N ASN A 139 -20.91 17.58 -20.87
CA ASN A 139 -20.89 16.50 -19.90
C ASN A 139 -21.67 16.90 -18.64
N CYS A 140 -22.35 15.90 -18.07
CA CYS A 140 -23.20 16.05 -16.90
C CYS A 140 -22.46 15.64 -15.62
N PHE A 141 -22.80 16.31 -14.52
CA PHE A 141 -22.21 16.10 -13.21
C PHE A 141 -23.25 16.26 -12.12
N LEU A 142 -23.09 15.51 -11.03
CA LEU A 142 -23.84 15.83 -9.80
C LEU A 142 -23.18 17.04 -9.11
N PRO A 143 -23.99 17.96 -8.55
CA PRO A 143 -23.51 19.18 -7.91
C PRO A 143 -22.39 18.96 -6.89
N GLU A 144 -22.55 17.97 -6.02
CA GLU A 144 -21.58 17.62 -4.98
C GLU A 144 -20.17 17.35 -5.54
N TYR A 145 -20.06 16.52 -6.58
CA TYR A 145 -18.75 16.16 -7.14
C TYR A 145 -18.12 17.28 -7.94
N ILE A 146 -18.91 17.99 -8.77
CA ILE A 146 -18.34 19.04 -9.62
C ILE A 146 -17.96 20.27 -8.81
N LEU A 147 -18.76 20.67 -7.82
CA LEU A 147 -18.45 21.85 -7.00
C LEU A 147 -17.21 21.60 -6.14
N ASP A 148 -17.07 20.41 -5.56
CA ASP A 148 -15.85 20.04 -4.82
C ASP A 148 -14.61 20.04 -5.72
N TRP A 149 -14.74 19.55 -6.95
CA TRP A 149 -13.65 19.64 -7.93
C TRP A 149 -13.31 21.10 -8.27
N LEU A 150 -14.33 21.94 -8.47
CA LEU A 150 -14.16 23.34 -8.86
C LEU A 150 -13.47 24.16 -7.77
N LYS A 151 -13.79 23.94 -6.48
CA LYS A 151 -13.08 24.56 -5.35
C LYS A 151 -11.55 24.43 -5.43
N ALA A 152 -11.06 23.31 -5.99
CA ALA A 152 -9.62 23.05 -6.09
C ALA A 152 -9.00 23.41 -7.45
N ASN A 153 -9.78 23.41 -8.53
CA ASN A 153 -9.22 23.42 -9.89
C ASN A 153 -9.77 24.50 -10.82
N ASN A 154 -10.87 25.20 -10.47
CA ASN A 154 -11.55 26.22 -11.29
C ASN A 154 -11.72 25.87 -12.77
N THR A 155 -11.73 24.58 -13.11
CA THR A 155 -11.76 24.08 -14.50
C THR A 155 -12.58 22.81 -14.58
N CYS A 156 -13.29 22.57 -15.69
CA CYS A 156 -14.07 21.36 -15.89
C CYS A 156 -13.11 20.17 -16.00
N PRO A 157 -13.35 19.04 -15.28
CA PRO A 157 -12.44 17.89 -15.29
C PRO A 157 -12.25 17.30 -16.69
N VAL A 158 -13.32 17.27 -17.51
CA VAL A 158 -13.29 16.73 -18.87
C VAL A 158 -12.60 17.69 -19.84
N CYS A 159 -12.85 18.99 -19.75
CA CYS A 159 -12.15 19.97 -20.58
C CYS A 159 -10.66 19.99 -20.26
N ARG A 160 -10.31 19.90 -18.97
CA ARG A 160 -8.92 19.90 -18.51
C ARG A 160 -8.15 18.68 -19.00
N SER A 161 -8.76 17.48 -19.01
CA SER A 161 -8.09 16.28 -19.51
C SER A 161 -7.80 16.36 -21.00
N LYS A 162 -8.75 16.85 -21.81
CA LYS A 162 -8.58 17.03 -23.26
C LYS A 162 -7.43 17.95 -23.65
N ILE A 163 -7.05 18.92 -22.81
CA ILE A 163 -5.93 19.84 -23.08
C ILE A 163 -4.58 19.13 -22.91
N LYS A 164 -4.48 18.09 -22.07
CA LYS A 164 -3.21 17.41 -21.77
C LYS A 164 -2.81 16.34 -22.80
N GLU A 165 -3.71 15.96 -23.69
CA GLU A 165 -3.47 14.91 -24.71
C GLU A 165 -2.97 15.46 -26.06
N LYS A 166 -2.47 16.71 -26.08
CA LYS A 166 -1.91 17.36 -27.26
C LYS A 166 -0.41 17.62 -27.06
#